data_AF-I0ICE2-F1
#
_entry.id   AF-I0ICE2-F1
#
_cell.length_a   1.000
_cell.length_b   1.000
_cell.length_c   1.000
_cell.angle_alpha   90.00
_cell.angle_beta   90.00
_cell.angle_gamma   90.00
#
_symmetry.space_group_name_H-M   'P 1'
#
loop_
_entity.id
_entity.type
_entity.pdbx_description
1 polymer ?
#
loop_
_entity_poly.entity_id
_entity_poly.type
_entity_poly.pdbx_seq_one_letter_code
_entity_poly.pdbx_strand_id
1 'polypeptide(L)'
;MDSFSGDATARARRYLRSRDASILLAPARGLHGDVMQSTRSTFLKVFGRREAFELEWRVYRRLRSAGVLAVSGFAVPSLLDADPTLGVLELSRVQPPFVLDFASVTIDQTPEQRWPDEPGRLQASWARAEEAFSAHPPAHWARVVALYEEFGRRFGVWMLDLHPGNIAFADADRSVPCPTPPRKSMGVR
;
A
#
# COMPACT_ATOMS: atom_id res chain seq x y z
N MET A 1 16.73 -7.09 -14.09
CA MET A 1 15.69 -6.31 -13.39
C MET A 1 16.41 -5.39 -12.42
N ASP A 2 16.14 -4.09 -12.50
CA ASP A 2 16.87 -3.11 -11.71
C ASP A 2 16.33 -3.05 -10.28
N SER A 3 17.23 -3.29 -9.33
CA SER A 3 16.98 -3.14 -7.89
C SER A 3 17.61 -1.85 -7.40
N PHE A 4 17.01 -1.24 -6.37
CA PHE A 4 17.63 -0.11 -5.70
C PHE A 4 18.83 -0.58 -4.88
N SER A 5 19.95 0.14 -4.98
CA SER A 5 21.15 -0.19 -4.22
C SER A 5 21.02 0.20 -2.74
N GLY A 6 21.71 -0.54 -1.89
CA GLY A 6 21.75 -0.30 -0.45
C GLY A 6 20.55 -0.83 0.33
N ASP A 7 20.59 -0.63 1.65
CA ASP A 7 19.52 -1.01 2.57
C ASP A 7 18.36 0.00 2.55
N ALA A 8 17.13 -0.48 2.70
CA ALA A 8 15.92 0.35 2.68
C ALA A 8 15.94 1.42 3.79
N THR A 9 16.40 1.08 4.99
CA THR A 9 16.51 2.03 6.12
C THR A 9 17.54 3.12 5.81
N ALA A 10 18.67 2.75 5.20
CA ALA A 10 19.68 3.72 4.77
C ALA A 10 19.14 4.70 3.72
N ARG A 11 18.37 4.21 2.74
CA ARG A 11 17.70 5.06 1.73
C ARG A 11 16.64 5.97 2.35
N ALA A 12 15.78 5.47 3.24
CA ALA A 12 14.81 6.29 3.97
C ALA A 12 15.49 7.40 4.79
N ARG A 13 16.57 7.07 5.52
CA ARG A 13 17.34 8.09 6.26
C ARG A 13 17.90 9.14 5.31
N ARG A 14 18.40 8.75 4.14
CA ARG A 14 18.89 9.71 3.14
C ARG A 14 17.79 10.64 2.64
N TYR A 15 16.61 10.08 2.35
CA TYR A 15 15.44 10.84 1.94
C TYR A 15 14.99 11.84 3.02
N LEU A 16 14.96 11.43 4.28
CA LEU A 16 14.47 12.27 5.38
C LEU A 16 15.45 13.36 5.83
N ARG A 17 16.77 13.17 5.62
CA ARG A 17 17.78 14.17 6.00
C ARG A 17 17.55 15.53 5.36
N SER A 18 17.11 15.59 4.10
CA SER A 18 16.82 16.86 3.42
C SER A 18 15.48 17.48 3.83
N ARG A 19 14.73 16.83 4.73
CA ARG A 19 13.38 17.21 5.18
C ARG A 19 13.31 17.43 6.70
N ASP A 20 14.46 17.53 7.35
CA ASP A 20 14.61 17.67 8.81
C ASP A 20 13.74 16.68 9.60
N ALA A 21 13.76 15.42 9.15
CA ALA A 21 12.92 14.36 9.69
C ALA A 21 13.71 13.08 9.94
N SER A 22 13.13 12.18 10.72
CA SER A 22 13.73 10.88 11.03
C SER A 22 12.68 9.78 11.05
N ILE A 23 13.17 8.54 11.07
CA ILE A 23 12.32 7.35 11.18
C ILE A 23 11.89 7.23 12.64
N LEU A 24 10.58 7.19 12.87
CA LEU A 24 9.99 7.07 14.20
C LEU A 24 9.91 5.61 14.67
N LEU A 25 9.59 4.69 13.76
CA LEU A 25 9.28 3.29 14.06
C LEU A 25 10.14 2.34 13.24
N ALA A 26 10.37 1.13 13.77
CA ALA A 26 11.04 0.09 13.03
C ALA A 26 10.27 -0.22 11.72
N PRO A 27 10.98 -0.59 10.63
CA PRO A 27 10.32 -0.86 9.36
C PRO A 27 9.39 -2.07 9.46
N ALA A 28 8.15 -1.91 8.99
CA ALA A 28 7.30 -3.04 8.66
C ALA A 28 7.74 -3.58 7.30
N ARG A 29 8.21 -4.83 7.26
CA ARG A 29 8.69 -5.45 6.02
C ARG A 29 7.51 -5.87 5.15
N GLY A 30 7.51 -5.44 3.90
CA GLY A 30 6.53 -5.84 2.89
C GLY A 30 7.19 -6.59 1.73
N LEU A 31 6.36 -7.23 0.90
CA LEU A 31 6.83 -8.01 -0.26
C LEU A 31 7.59 -7.15 -1.28
N HIS A 32 7.12 -5.91 -1.51
CA HIS A 32 7.65 -5.01 -2.53
C HIS A 32 8.54 -3.89 -1.97
N GLY A 33 8.55 -3.74 -0.64
CA GLY A 33 9.30 -2.69 0.03
C GLY A 33 8.97 -2.63 1.52
N ASP A 34 9.79 -1.89 2.25
CA ASP A 34 9.61 -1.65 3.66
C ASP A 34 8.79 -0.38 3.89
N VAL A 35 7.89 -0.40 4.88
CA VAL A 35 7.10 0.74 5.29
C VAL A 35 7.61 1.28 6.61
N MET A 36 7.86 2.59 6.68
CA MET A 36 8.41 3.26 7.87
C MET A 36 7.58 4.50 8.19
N GLN A 37 7.33 4.74 9.48
CA GLN A 37 6.70 6.00 9.92
C GLN A 37 7.79 7.06 10.15
N SER A 38 7.55 8.29 9.70
CA SER A 38 8.43 9.43 9.94
C SER A 38 7.98 10.26 11.15
N THR A 39 8.87 11.11 11.66
CA THR A 39 8.53 12.14 12.67
C THR A 39 7.59 13.22 12.17
N ARG A 40 7.35 13.31 10.85
CA ARG A 40 6.37 14.23 10.23
C ARG A 40 4.96 13.63 10.18
N SER A 41 4.73 12.52 10.87
CA SER A 41 3.46 11.77 10.86
C SER A 41 3.05 11.27 9.46
N THR A 42 4.04 11.03 8.58
CA THR A 42 3.88 10.44 7.24
C THR A 42 4.41 9.01 7.21
N PHE A 43 4.04 8.26 6.18
CA PHE A 43 4.62 6.94 5.90
C PHE A 43 5.55 7.01 4.70
N LEU A 44 6.71 6.37 4.81
CA LEU A 44 7.61 6.11 3.71
C LEU A 44 7.45 4.66 3.27
N LYS A 45 7.18 4.44 1.98
CA LYS A 45 7.34 3.13 1.36
C LYS A 45 8.64 3.12 0.57
N VAL A 46 9.56 2.23 0.95
CA VAL A 46 10.90 2.13 0.38
C VAL A 46 11.03 0.83 -0.37
N PHE A 47 11.15 0.91 -1.68
CA PHE A 47 11.06 -0.25 -2.55
C PHE A 47 12.41 -0.93 -2.73
N GLY A 48 12.40 -2.26 -2.83
CA GLY A 48 13.57 -3.04 -3.24
C GLY A 48 13.77 -3.05 -4.76
N ARG A 49 12.66 -3.09 -5.51
CA ARG A 49 12.63 -3.21 -6.98
C ARG A 49 12.14 -1.93 -7.64
N ARG A 50 12.81 -1.50 -8.72
CA ARG A 50 12.44 -0.31 -9.50
C ARG A 50 11.06 -0.42 -10.13
N GLU A 51 10.75 -1.56 -10.72
CA GLU A 51 9.46 -1.82 -11.37
C GLU A 51 8.26 -1.63 -10.41
N ALA A 52 8.36 -2.17 -9.19
CA ALA A 52 7.30 -2.03 -8.17
C ALA A 52 7.13 -0.56 -7.74
N PHE A 53 8.24 0.17 -7.57
CA PHE A 53 8.21 1.60 -7.29
C PHE A 53 7.52 2.38 -8.41
N GLU A 54 7.91 2.15 -9.66
CA GLU A 54 7.38 2.89 -10.81
C GLU A 54 5.88 2.63 -11.00
N LEU A 55 5.45 1.38 -10.82
CA LEU A 55 4.05 0.99 -10.93
C LEU A 55 3.19 1.69 -9.87
N GLU A 56 3.59 1.58 -8.60
CA GLU A 56 2.83 2.19 -7.50
C GLU A 56 2.88 3.73 -7.55
N TRP A 57 4.03 4.30 -7.94
CA TRP A 57 4.17 5.74 -8.15
C TRP A 57 3.23 6.24 -9.26
N ARG A 58 3.09 5.50 -10.36
CA ARG A 58 2.17 5.83 -11.47
C ARG A 58 0.71 5.84 -11.00
N VAL A 59 0.30 4.86 -10.19
CA VAL A 59 -1.05 4.82 -9.60
C VAL A 59 -1.29 6.06 -8.73
N TYR A 60 -0.40 6.31 -7.77
CA TYR A 60 -0.57 7.44 -6.86
C TYR A 60 -0.55 8.80 -7.57
N ARG A 61 0.28 8.97 -8.61
CA ARG A 61 0.25 10.19 -9.42
C ARG A 61 -1.09 10.38 -10.14
N ARG A 62 -1.68 9.30 -10.64
CA ARG A 62 -3.00 9.33 -11.30
C ARG A 62 -4.09 9.71 -10.30
N LEU A 63 -4.12 9.05 -9.14
CA LEU A 63 -5.10 9.33 -8.09
C LEU A 63 -4.97 10.76 -7.54
N ARG A 64 -3.74 11.24 -7.34
CA ARG A 64 -3.46 12.63 -6.93
C ARG A 64 -3.97 13.64 -7.97
N SER A 65 -3.70 13.39 -9.26
CA SER A 65 -4.15 14.29 -10.34
C SER A 65 -5.68 14.34 -10.46
N ALA A 66 -6.37 13.27 -10.06
CA ALA A 66 -7.83 13.20 -9.99
C ALA A 66 -8.41 13.70 -8.65
N GLY A 67 -7.58 14.16 -7.70
CA GLY A 67 -8.03 14.64 -6.40
C GLY A 67 -8.66 13.55 -5.51
N VAL A 68 -8.29 12.29 -5.72
CA VAL A 68 -8.88 11.15 -5.00
C VAL A 68 -8.31 11.07 -3.59
N LEU A 69 -9.20 11.17 -2.59
CA LEU A 69 -8.89 10.93 -1.18
C LEU A 69 -9.58 9.66 -0.64
N ALA A 70 -10.62 9.19 -1.31
CA ALA A 70 -11.35 7.97 -0.97
C ALA A 70 -12.03 7.36 -2.21
N VAL A 71 -12.23 6.05 -2.19
CA VAL A 71 -12.93 5.27 -3.23
C VAL A 71 -13.87 4.30 -2.51
N SER A 72 -15.15 4.23 -2.89
CA SER A 72 -16.15 3.37 -2.23
C SER A 72 -16.16 3.48 -0.69
N GLY A 73 -15.87 4.67 -0.15
CA GLY A 73 -15.78 4.93 1.29
C GLY A 73 -14.49 4.46 1.97
N PHE A 74 -13.51 3.92 1.25
CA PHE A 74 -12.18 3.59 1.75
C PHE A 74 -11.22 4.75 1.51
N ALA A 75 -10.57 5.23 2.56
CA ALA A 75 -9.54 6.26 2.46
C ALA A 75 -8.33 5.75 1.67
N VAL A 76 -7.78 6.62 0.82
CA VAL A 76 -6.58 6.38 0.02
C VAL A 76 -5.47 7.31 0.51
N PRO A 77 -4.25 6.81 0.82
CA PRO A 77 -3.12 7.68 1.13
C PRO A 77 -2.85 8.67 -0.01
N SER A 78 -2.66 9.94 0.35
CA SER A 78 -2.24 10.95 -0.61
C SER A 78 -0.74 10.87 -0.83
N LEU A 79 -0.30 10.94 -2.09
CA LEU A 79 1.11 11.07 -2.44
C LEU A 79 1.61 12.48 -2.14
N LEU A 80 2.41 12.59 -1.08
CA LEU A 80 3.00 13.84 -0.67
C LEU A 80 4.21 14.16 -1.53
N ASP A 81 5.11 13.18 -1.68
CA ASP A 81 6.38 13.35 -2.39
C ASP A 81 6.98 11.99 -2.79
N ALA A 82 8.00 12.00 -3.66
CA ALA A 82 8.69 10.80 -4.14
C ALA A 82 10.15 11.08 -4.49
N ASP A 83 11.02 10.10 -4.29
CA ASP A 83 12.39 10.11 -4.78
C ASP A 83 12.66 8.86 -5.65
N PRO A 84 12.61 8.99 -6.99
CA PRO A 84 12.85 7.87 -7.92
C PRO A 84 14.28 7.34 -7.94
N THR A 85 15.23 8.10 -7.40
CA THR A 85 16.63 7.66 -7.28
C THR A 85 16.78 6.74 -6.06
N LEU A 86 16.07 7.06 -4.98
CA LEU A 86 16.08 6.27 -3.74
C LEU A 86 14.97 5.20 -3.69
N GLY A 87 14.02 5.23 -4.62
CA GLY A 87 12.86 4.33 -4.60
C GLY A 87 12.00 4.55 -3.36
N VAL A 88 11.70 5.81 -3.06
CA VAL A 88 10.91 6.20 -1.88
C VAL A 88 9.64 6.91 -2.32
N LEU A 89 8.50 6.49 -1.76
CA LEU A 89 7.25 7.25 -1.77
C LEU A 89 6.95 7.74 -0.36
N GLU A 90 6.61 9.02 -0.22
CA GLU A 90 6.08 9.60 1.00
C GLU A 90 4.57 9.79 0.88
N LEU A 91 3.84 9.14 1.78
CA LEU A 91 2.38 9.03 1.76
C LEU A 91 1.77 9.62 3.04
N SER A 92 0.58 10.20 2.92
CA SER A 92 -0.19 10.63 4.07
C SER A 92 -0.65 9.44 4.91
N ARG A 93 -0.89 9.69 6.20
CA ARG A 93 -1.55 8.71 7.07
C ARG A 93 -3.05 8.68 6.80
N VAL A 94 -3.63 7.48 6.83
CA VAL A 94 -5.08 7.24 6.78
C VAL A 94 -5.51 6.32 7.93
N GLN A 95 -6.80 6.28 8.22
CA GLN A 95 -7.40 5.39 9.21
C GLN A 95 -8.40 4.46 8.52
N PRO A 96 -8.64 3.24 9.02
CA PRO A 96 -9.69 2.39 8.49
C PRO A 96 -11.05 3.11 8.48
N PRO A 97 -11.89 2.88 7.46
CA PRO A 97 -11.64 2.00 6.34
C PRO A 97 -10.63 2.58 5.34
N PHE A 98 -9.67 1.78 4.89
CA PHE A 98 -8.64 2.23 3.95
C PHE A 98 -8.32 1.18 2.90
N VAL A 99 -7.67 1.64 1.83
CA VAL A 99 -7.00 0.81 0.82
C VAL A 99 -5.56 1.28 0.66
N LEU A 100 -4.62 0.34 0.71
CA LEU A 100 -3.17 0.54 0.64
C LEU A 100 -2.57 -0.37 -0.45
N ASP A 101 -1.29 -0.14 -0.72
CA ASP A 101 -0.42 -0.95 -1.58
C ASP A 101 -0.93 -1.15 -3.02
N PHE A 102 -0.37 -0.38 -3.95
CA PHE A 102 -0.64 -0.53 -5.39
C PHE A 102 0.55 -1.12 -6.16
N ALA A 103 1.44 -1.87 -5.49
CA ALA A 103 2.60 -2.48 -6.14
C ALA A 103 2.23 -3.69 -7.01
N SER A 104 1.00 -4.21 -6.89
CA SER A 104 0.48 -5.33 -7.69
C SER A 104 -0.85 -4.95 -8.32
N VAL A 105 -0.77 -4.28 -9.48
CA VAL A 105 -1.93 -3.81 -10.25
C VAL A 105 -1.70 -3.99 -11.75
N THR A 106 -2.78 -3.96 -12.54
CA THR A 106 -2.71 -3.58 -13.95
C THR A 106 -3.25 -2.16 -14.13
N ILE A 107 -2.71 -1.45 -15.13
CA ILE A 107 -3.09 -0.08 -15.45
C ILE A 107 -3.63 -0.04 -16.88
N ASP A 108 -4.81 0.54 -17.07
CA ASP A 108 -5.52 0.75 -18.34
C ASP A 108 -5.94 -0.55 -19.07
N GLN A 109 -5.62 -1.71 -18.50
CA GLN A 109 -5.99 -3.03 -19.02
C GLN A 109 -6.58 -3.85 -17.89
N THR A 110 -7.68 -4.57 -18.14
CA THR A 110 -8.17 -5.56 -17.17
C THR A 110 -7.18 -6.72 -17.05
N PRO A 111 -7.22 -7.52 -15.98
CA PRO A 111 -6.37 -8.71 -15.85
C PRO A 111 -6.52 -9.68 -17.03
N GLU A 112 -7.73 -9.87 -17.56
CA GLU A 112 -8.01 -10.71 -18.72
C GLU A 112 -7.39 -10.16 -20.01
N GLN A 113 -7.40 -8.83 -20.18
CA GLN A 113 -6.73 -8.19 -21.33
C GLN A 113 -5.21 -8.26 -21.22
N ARG A 114 -4.67 -8.18 -19.99
CA ARG A 114 -3.23 -8.22 -19.75
C ARG A 114 -2.66 -9.64 -19.89
N TRP A 115 -3.42 -10.65 -19.47
CA TRP A 115 -3.03 -12.05 -19.49
C TRP A 115 -4.13 -12.92 -20.13
N PRO A 116 -4.35 -12.77 -21.46
CA PRO A 116 -5.40 -13.51 -22.16
C PRO A 116 -5.20 -15.03 -22.11
N ASP A 117 -3.94 -15.48 -22.02
CA ASP A 117 -3.57 -16.90 -21.97
C ASP A 117 -3.58 -17.48 -20.53
N GLU A 118 -3.90 -16.67 -19.52
CA GLU A 118 -3.97 -17.09 -18.12
C GLU A 118 -5.32 -16.75 -17.46
N PRO A 119 -6.47 -17.21 -18.00
CA PRO A 119 -7.79 -16.84 -17.49
C PRO A 119 -8.01 -17.23 -16.02
N GLY A 120 -7.34 -18.28 -15.53
CA GLY A 120 -7.41 -18.72 -14.14
C GLY A 120 -6.68 -17.81 -13.14
N ARG A 121 -5.84 -16.87 -13.61
CA ARG A 121 -5.06 -15.99 -12.73
C ARG A 121 -5.96 -15.10 -11.88
N LEU A 122 -6.94 -14.46 -12.51
CA LEU A 122 -7.87 -13.61 -11.78
C LEU A 122 -8.74 -14.43 -10.84
N GLN A 123 -9.26 -15.56 -11.33
CA GLN A 123 -10.11 -16.45 -10.54
C GLN A 123 -9.38 -16.95 -9.27
N ALA A 124 -8.11 -17.32 -9.38
CA ALA A 124 -7.30 -17.75 -8.23
C ALA A 124 -7.01 -16.61 -7.25
N SER A 125 -6.75 -15.39 -7.75
CA SER A 125 -6.59 -14.20 -6.88
C SER A 125 -7.90 -13.90 -6.14
N TRP A 126 -9.04 -13.92 -6.84
CA TRP A 126 -10.35 -13.68 -6.25
C TRP A 126 -10.74 -14.72 -5.22
N ALA A 127 -10.52 -16.01 -5.49
CA ALA A 127 -10.81 -17.08 -4.54
C ALA A 127 -10.01 -16.91 -3.23
N ARG A 128 -8.72 -16.55 -3.32
CA ARG A 128 -7.88 -16.27 -2.14
C ARG A 128 -8.35 -15.02 -1.38
N ALA A 129 -8.74 -13.97 -2.11
CA ALA A 129 -9.25 -12.75 -1.52
C ALA A 129 -10.57 -13.01 -0.77
N GLU A 130 -11.51 -13.69 -1.40
CA GLU A 130 -12.78 -14.07 -0.81
C GLU A 130 -12.57 -14.92 0.45
N GLU A 131 -11.67 -15.92 0.39
CA GLU A 131 -11.29 -16.72 1.56
C GLU A 131 -10.71 -15.85 2.68
N ALA A 132 -9.80 -14.92 2.37
CA ALA A 132 -9.19 -14.02 3.35
C ALA A 132 -10.20 -13.07 4.01
N PHE A 133 -11.28 -12.71 3.31
CA PHE A 133 -12.37 -11.91 3.87
C PHE A 133 -13.52 -12.73 4.45
N SER A 134 -13.53 -14.06 4.29
CA SER A 134 -14.62 -14.94 4.75
C SER A 134 -14.81 -14.97 6.27
N ALA A 135 -13.75 -14.68 7.03
CA ALA A 135 -13.79 -14.56 8.50
C ALA A 135 -14.48 -13.27 9.00
N HIS A 136 -14.91 -12.39 8.08
CA HIS A 136 -15.54 -11.11 8.39
C HIS A 136 -17.04 -11.13 8.01
N PRO A 137 -17.83 -10.11 8.40
CA PRO A 137 -19.23 -10.04 7.97
C PRO A 137 -19.37 -10.19 6.45
N PRO A 138 -20.37 -10.95 5.94
CA PRO A 138 -20.53 -11.20 4.49
C PRO A 138 -20.57 -9.93 3.62
N ALA A 139 -21.02 -8.81 4.20
CA ALA A 139 -21.02 -7.50 3.54
C ALA A 139 -19.62 -6.97 3.18
N HIS A 140 -18.54 -7.46 3.81
CA HIS A 140 -17.17 -7.03 3.52
C HIS A 140 -16.73 -7.44 2.12
N TRP A 141 -16.99 -8.67 1.71
CA TRP A 141 -16.60 -9.14 0.37
C TRP A 141 -17.28 -8.32 -0.74
N ALA A 142 -18.59 -8.09 -0.62
CA ALA A 142 -19.32 -7.25 -1.55
C ALA A 142 -18.74 -5.83 -1.65
N ARG A 143 -18.28 -5.26 -0.53
CA ARG A 143 -17.61 -3.95 -0.51
C ARG A 143 -16.22 -3.97 -1.13
N VAL A 144 -15.46 -5.05 -0.95
CA VAL A 144 -14.16 -5.25 -1.63
C VAL A 144 -14.36 -5.34 -3.15
N VAL A 145 -15.37 -6.08 -3.61
CA VAL A 145 -15.71 -6.16 -5.04
C VAL A 145 -16.10 -4.78 -5.59
N ALA A 146 -16.96 -4.03 -4.89
CA ALA A 146 -17.32 -2.68 -5.31
C ALA A 146 -16.12 -1.73 -5.38
N LEU A 147 -15.22 -1.79 -4.40
CA LEU A 147 -13.97 -1.03 -4.38
C LEU A 147 -13.08 -1.38 -5.58
N TYR A 148 -12.89 -2.68 -5.85
CA TYR A 148 -12.11 -3.17 -7.00
C TYR A 148 -12.69 -2.67 -8.33
N GLU A 149 -14.01 -2.80 -8.51
CA GLU A 149 -14.69 -2.33 -9.72
C GLU A 149 -14.58 -0.81 -9.90
N GLU A 150 -14.74 -0.03 -8.82
CA GLU A 150 -14.63 1.42 -8.90
C GLU A 150 -13.21 1.85 -9.30
N PHE A 151 -12.17 1.25 -8.71
CA PHE A 151 -10.79 1.52 -9.13
C PHE A 151 -10.54 1.18 -10.60
N GLY A 152 -11.01 0.00 -11.03
CA GLY A 152 -10.83 -0.48 -12.39
C GLY A 152 -11.53 0.39 -13.41
N ARG A 153 -12.83 0.65 -13.21
CA ARG A 153 -13.66 1.40 -14.17
C ARG A 153 -13.35 2.89 -14.18
N ARG A 154 -13.10 3.49 -13.01
CA ARG A 154 -13.00 4.95 -12.88
C ARG A 154 -11.58 5.48 -13.03
N PHE A 155 -10.58 4.69 -12.64
CA PHE A 155 -9.18 5.10 -12.67
C PHE A 155 -8.30 4.20 -13.55
N GLY A 156 -8.87 3.15 -14.14
CA GLY A 156 -8.11 2.18 -14.92
C GLY A 156 -7.11 1.40 -14.08
N VAL A 157 -7.33 1.25 -12.77
CA VAL A 157 -6.42 0.57 -11.85
C VAL A 157 -7.08 -0.72 -11.38
N TRP A 158 -6.56 -1.87 -11.78
CA TRP A 158 -7.12 -3.17 -11.38
C TRP A 158 -6.16 -3.84 -10.40
N MET A 159 -6.57 -3.94 -9.13
CA MET A 159 -5.76 -4.47 -8.04
C MET A 159 -5.72 -5.99 -8.06
N LEU A 160 -4.54 -6.58 -7.89
CA LEU A 160 -4.35 -8.04 -7.95
C LEU A 160 -4.13 -8.69 -6.59
N ASP A 161 -3.81 -7.88 -5.57
CA ASP A 161 -3.44 -8.31 -4.22
C ASP A 161 -4.48 -7.84 -3.18
N LEU A 162 -5.70 -8.35 -3.31
CA LEU A 162 -6.82 -8.03 -2.44
C LEU A 162 -6.76 -8.90 -1.18
N HIS A 163 -6.38 -8.33 -0.04
CA HIS A 163 -6.39 -9.03 1.25
C HIS A 163 -6.50 -8.04 2.43
N PRO A 164 -6.81 -8.50 3.66
CA PRO A 164 -7.04 -7.63 4.82
C PRO A 164 -5.87 -6.71 5.24
N GLY A 165 -4.65 -6.99 4.79
CA GLY A 165 -3.49 -6.14 5.04
C GLY A 165 -3.47 -4.89 4.17
N ASN A 166 -4.05 -4.97 2.96
CA ASN A 166 -4.16 -3.86 2.03
C ASN A 166 -5.54 -3.19 2.09
N ILE A 167 -6.58 -3.88 2.56
CA ILE A 167 -7.94 -3.34 2.66
C ILE A 167 -8.47 -3.61 4.07
N ALA A 168 -8.60 -2.54 4.85
CA ALA A 168 -9.12 -2.62 6.21
C ALA A 168 -10.48 -1.94 6.33
N PHE A 169 -11.33 -2.46 7.21
CA PHE A 169 -12.64 -1.92 7.55
C PHE A 169 -12.60 -1.18 8.89
N ALA A 170 -13.55 -0.27 9.14
CA ALA A 170 -13.65 0.47 10.41
C ALA A 170 -13.81 -0.47 11.63
N ASP A 171 -14.56 -1.56 11.44
CA ASP A 171 -14.91 -2.52 12.49
C ASP A 171 -13.96 -3.72 12.55
N ALA A 172 -12.93 -3.74 11.69
CA ALA A 172 -11.84 -4.71 11.86
C ALA A 172 -11.21 -4.41 13.22
N ASP A 173 -11.30 -5.39 14.11
CA ASP A 173 -10.81 -5.32 15.48
C ASP A 173 -9.42 -4.68 15.49
N ARG A 174 -9.11 -3.89 16.54
CA ARG A 174 -7.90 -3.06 16.66
C ARG A 174 -6.59 -3.87 16.76
N SER A 175 -6.56 -5.07 16.21
CA SER A 175 -5.51 -6.07 16.27
C SER A 175 -4.57 -6.06 15.06
N VAL A 176 -4.75 -5.20 14.05
CA VAL A 176 -3.61 -4.82 13.20
C VAL A 176 -2.77 -3.84 14.01
N PRO A 177 -1.62 -4.26 14.55
CA PRO A 177 -0.80 -3.35 15.33
C PRO A 177 -0.31 -2.29 14.35
N CYS A 178 -0.68 -1.04 14.59
CA CYS A 178 0.24 0.06 14.29
C CYS A 178 1.59 -0.39 14.87
N PRO A 179 2.70 -0.42 14.12
CA PRO A 179 3.95 -1.04 14.57
C PRO A 179 4.49 -0.28 15.79
N THR A 180 4.02 -0.61 16.99
CA THR A 180 4.49 0.01 18.22
C THR A 180 5.92 -0.47 18.47
N PRO A 181 6.86 0.45 18.74
CA PRO A 181 8.22 0.05 19.05
C PRO A 181 8.21 -0.70 20.39
N PRO A 182 9.12 -1.66 20.60
CA PRO A 182 9.22 -2.33 21.89
C PRO A 182 9.41 -1.28 22.98
N ARG A 183 8.53 -1.29 23.99
CA ARG A 183 8.72 -0.51 25.21
C ARG A 183 10.07 -0.93 25.79
N LYS A 184 11.05 -0.02 25.77
CA LYS A 184 12.21 -0.15 26.65
C LYS A 184 11.65 -0.13 28.06
N SER A 185 11.74 -1.25 28.76
CA SER A 185 11.69 -1.27 30.21
C SER A 185 12.76 -0.32 30.70
N MET A 186 12.34 0.85 31.20
CA MET A 186 13.16 1.63 32.10
C MET A 186 13.34 0.78 33.35
N GLY A 187 14.43 0.01 33.37
CA GLY A 187 15.01 -0.50 34.59
C GLY A 187 15.48 0.70 35.40
N VAL A 188 14.71 0.99 36.43
CA VAL A 188 15.07 1.88 37.52
C VAL A 188 16.07 1.15 38.42
N ARG A 189 17.19 1.85 38.68
CA ARG A 189 18.33 1.56 39.58
C ARG A 189 19.49 0.80 38.97
#